data_AF-A0A7K0A6C1-F1
#
_entry.id   AF-A0A7K0A6C1-F1
#
_cell.length_a   1.000
_cell.length_b   1.000
_cell.length_c   1.000
_cell.angle_alpha   90.00
_cell.angle_beta   90.00
_cell.angle_gamma   90.00
#
_symmetry.space_group_name_H-M   'P 1'
#
loop_
_entity.id
_entity.type
_entity.pdbx_description
1 polymer ?
#
loop_
_entity_poly.entity_id
_entity_poly.type
_entity_poly.pdbx_seq_one_letter_code
_entity_poly.pdbx_strand_id
1 'polypeptide(L)'
;MALAGALCLLLNTVAGFTNRSLRAHVAGLLGATYSSHQMTYDLRRLRLNGLIRRLEHSNTYVLRVALFYTKVHDRLLAPLLAADRPPAPPPLRAALRVVDSTVDDYIDHARLKVAA
;
A
#
# COMPACT_ATOMS: atom_id res chain seq x y z
N MET A 1 8.03 -10.89 -1.49
CA MET A 1 6.64 -10.64 -1.89
C MET A 1 5.58 -11.09 -0.86
N ALA A 2 5.86 -12.05 0.05
CA ALA A 2 4.88 -12.47 1.07
C ALA A 2 4.58 -11.40 2.16
N LEU A 3 5.58 -10.61 2.57
CA LEU A 3 5.41 -9.57 3.59
C LEU A 3 4.46 -8.44 3.13
N ALA A 4 4.53 -8.07 1.85
CA ALA A 4 3.61 -7.08 1.29
C ALA A 4 2.16 -7.58 1.27
N GLY A 5 1.94 -8.85 0.89
CA GLY A 5 0.61 -9.48 0.94
C GLY A 5 0.04 -9.57 2.36
N ALA A 6 0.87 -9.91 3.35
CA ALA A 6 0.47 -9.92 4.77
C ALA A 6 0.03 -8.53 5.25
N LEU A 7 0.77 -7.48 4.85
CA LEU A 7 0.43 -6.09 5.16
C LEU A 7 -0.87 -5.65 4.48
N CYS A 8 -1.15 -6.10 3.26
CA CYS A 8 -2.41 -5.84 2.55
C CYS A 8 -3.63 -6.54 3.18
N LEU A 9 -3.46 -7.74 3.76
CA LEU A 9 -4.55 -8.41 4.50
C LEU A 9 -4.85 -7.72 5.84
N LEU A 10 -3.81 -7.22 6.53
CA LEU A 10 -3.94 -6.43 7.76
C LEU A 10 -4.48 -5.01 7.52
N LEU A 11 -4.47 -4.53 6.28
CA LEU A 11 -5.09 -3.27 5.86
C LEU A 11 -6.62 -3.29 6.04
N ASN A 12 -7.24 -4.48 6.09
CA ASN A 12 -8.65 -4.63 6.46
C ASN A 12 -8.89 -4.55 7.99
N THR A 13 -7.81 -4.51 8.79
CA THR A 13 -7.83 -4.30 10.24
C THR A 13 -7.16 -2.99 10.60
N VAL A 14 -7.89 -1.88 10.40
CA VAL A 14 -7.49 -0.47 10.57
C VAL A 14 -6.91 -0.11 11.97
N ALA A 15 -6.87 -1.04 12.94
CA ALA A 15 -6.45 -0.80 14.32
C ALA A 15 -4.92 -0.96 14.60
N GLY A 16 -4.14 -1.48 13.66
CA GLY A 16 -2.71 -1.74 13.84
C GLY A 16 -2.40 -3.19 14.24
N PHE A 17 -1.12 -3.56 14.13
CA PHE A 17 -0.65 -4.94 14.28
C PHE A 17 0.54 -5.03 15.23
N THR A 18 0.73 -6.21 15.82
CA THR A 18 1.87 -6.52 16.67
C THR A 18 2.85 -7.44 15.94
N ASN A 19 4.07 -7.59 16.46
CA ASN A 19 5.00 -8.60 15.98
C ASN A 19 4.35 -9.99 15.96
N ARG A 20 3.64 -10.36 17.04
CA ARG A 20 2.96 -11.67 17.16
C ARG A 20 1.93 -11.90 16.06
N SER A 21 1.02 -10.93 15.86
CA SER A 21 -0.07 -11.07 14.89
C SER A 21 0.46 -11.09 13.46
N LEU A 22 1.38 -10.20 13.11
CA LEU A 22 1.97 -10.18 11.77
C LEU A 22 2.80 -11.44 11.50
N ARG A 23 3.50 -11.97 12.51
CA ARG A 23 4.35 -13.16 12.37
C ARG A 23 3.55 -14.41 12.02
N ALA A 24 2.40 -14.59 12.65
CA ALA A 24 1.50 -15.71 12.33
C ALA A 24 1.06 -15.67 10.86
N HIS A 25 0.72 -14.48 10.35
CA HIS A 25 0.31 -14.29 8.96
C HIS A 25 1.48 -14.51 7.98
N VAL A 26 2.65 -13.96 8.28
CA VAL A 26 3.84 -14.11 7.44
C VAL A 26 4.30 -15.56 7.38
N ALA A 27 4.26 -16.29 8.49
CA ALA A 27 4.56 -17.73 8.52
C ALA A 27 3.56 -18.52 7.65
N GLY A 28 2.26 -18.22 7.74
CA GLY A 28 1.22 -18.85 6.93
C GLY A 28 1.40 -18.62 5.43
N LEU A 29 1.75 -17.40 5.02
CA LEU A 29 1.97 -17.04 3.62
C LEU A 29 3.29 -17.59 3.05
N LEU A 30 4.33 -17.69 3.87
CA LEU A 30 5.61 -18.27 3.46
C LEU A 30 5.60 -19.80 3.46
N GLY A 31 4.63 -20.44 4.11
CA GLY A 31 4.62 -21.89 4.33
C GLY A 31 5.83 -22.39 5.13
N ALA A 32 6.49 -21.50 5.88
CA ALA A 32 7.75 -21.77 6.57
C ALA A 32 7.77 -21.16 7.97
N THR A 33 8.64 -21.70 8.83
CA THR A 33 8.86 -21.13 10.16
C THR A 33 9.44 -19.73 10.05
N TYR A 34 8.71 -18.75 10.57
CA TYR A 34 9.16 -17.36 10.61
C TYR A 34 9.35 -16.93 12.07
N SER A 35 10.59 -16.61 12.42
CA SER A 35 11.02 -16.38 13.81
C SER A 35 10.68 -14.97 14.31
N SER A 36 10.63 -14.82 15.64
CA SER A 36 10.40 -13.52 16.28
C SER A 36 11.54 -12.52 16.01
N HIS A 37 12.78 -13.02 15.91
CA HIS A 37 13.95 -12.20 15.59
C HIS A 37 13.88 -11.66 14.16
N GLN A 38 13.52 -12.50 13.18
CA GLN A 38 13.30 -12.07 11.80
C GLN A 38 12.19 -11.01 11.73
N MET A 39 11.06 -11.23 12.41
CA MET A 39 9.98 -10.25 12.46
C MET A 39 10.44 -8.92 13.07
N THR A 40 11.21 -8.96 14.16
CA THR A 40 11.73 -7.75 14.80
C THR A 40 12.65 -6.97 13.87
N TYR A 41 13.51 -7.68 13.13
CA TYR A 41 14.39 -7.09 12.14
C TYR A 41 13.59 -6.42 11.01
N ASP A 42 12.61 -7.11 10.44
CA ASP A 42 11.79 -6.59 9.35
C ASP A 42 10.94 -5.40 9.81
N LEU A 43 10.34 -5.45 11.01
CA LEU A 43 9.62 -4.32 11.60
C LEU A 43 10.52 -3.10 11.82
N ARG A 44 11.76 -3.30 12.29
CA ARG A 44 12.74 -2.23 12.42
C ARG A 44 13.06 -1.62 11.05
N ARG A 45 13.30 -2.44 10.04
CA ARG A 45 13.58 -1.99 8.67
C ARG A 45 12.40 -1.21 8.07
N LEU A 46 11.18 -1.68 8.26
CA LEU A 46 9.96 -0.98 7.83
C LEU A 46 9.80 0.38 8.55
N ARG A 47 10.13 0.45 9.84
CA ARG A 47 10.08 1.69 10.62
C ARG A 47 11.14 2.70 10.17
N LEU A 48 12.37 2.24 9.91
CA LEU A 48 13.46 3.10 9.41
C LEU A 48 13.15 3.68 8.03
N ASN A 49 12.50 2.89 7.15
CA ASN A 49 12.02 3.37 5.85
C ASN A 49 10.73 4.20 5.96
N GLY A 50 10.23 4.49 7.17
CA GLY A 50 9.06 5.33 7.39
C GLY A 50 7.73 4.72 6.93
N LEU A 51 7.70 3.42 6.58
CA LEU A 51 6.51 2.72 6.09
C LEU A 51 5.50 2.42 7.20
N ILE A 52 6.00 2.21 8.42
CA ILE A 52 5.20 1.95 9.61
C ILE A 52 5.64 2.88 10.76
N ARG A 53 4.73 3.13 11.70
CA ARG A 53 4.99 3.85 12.95
C ARG A 53 4.61 2.93 14.11
N ARG A 54 5.44 2.90 15.15
CA ARG A 54 5.06 2.26 16.43
C ARG A 54 4.23 3.25 17.25
N LEU A 55 3.12 2.80 17.83
CA LEU A 55 2.33 3.60 18.77
C LEU A 55 3.13 3.79 20.06
N GLU A 56 3.05 4.98 20.65
CA GLU A 56 3.71 5.25 21.91
C GLU A 56 3.14 4.37 23.01
N HIS A 57 4.00 3.92 23.92
CA HIS A 57 3.66 3.04 25.04
C HIS A 57 3.01 1.70 24.66
N SER A 58 3.12 1.27 23.40
CA SER A 58 2.54 0.02 22.92
C SER A 58 3.48 -0.76 21.98
N ASN A 59 3.30 -2.08 21.91
CA ASN A 59 3.94 -2.96 20.92
C ASN A 59 3.18 -3.03 19.59
N THR A 60 2.24 -2.11 19.39
CA THR A 60 1.42 -1.99 18.18
C THR A 60 2.09 -1.07 17.16
N TYR A 61 2.07 -1.50 15.92
CA TYR A 61 2.56 -0.80 14.74
C TYR A 61 1.37 -0.46 13.85
N VAL A 62 1.43 0.71 13.23
CA VAL A 62 0.45 1.19 12.25
C VAL A 62 1.15 1.52 10.95
N LEU A 63 0.52 1.19 9.83
CA LEU A 63 1.02 1.54 8.51
C LEU A 63 0.84 3.04 8.25
N ARG A 64 1.93 3.72 7.87
CA ARG A 64 1.87 5.11 7.39
C ARG A 64 1.43 5.16 5.92
N VAL A 65 1.90 4.20 5.12
CA VAL A 65 1.56 4.11 3.70
C VAL A 65 0.11 3.67 3.49
N ALA A 66 -0.45 2.81 4.33
CA ALA A 66 -1.86 2.42 4.25
C ALA A 66 -2.79 3.62 4.38
N LEU A 67 -2.58 4.47 5.41
CA LEU A 67 -3.39 5.67 5.60
C LEU A 67 -3.21 6.69 4.49
N PHE A 68 -2.00 6.82 3.94
CA PHE A 68 -1.75 7.64 2.77
C PHE A 68 -2.49 7.08 1.55
N TYR A 69 -2.33 5.78 1.28
CA TYR A 69 -2.95 5.09 0.16
C TYR A 69 -4.47 5.09 0.26
N THR A 70 -5.08 4.83 1.42
CA THR A 70 -6.54 4.89 1.60
C THR A 70 -7.07 6.33 1.49
N LYS A 71 -6.36 7.33 2.05
CA LYS A 71 -6.77 8.74 1.89
C LYS A 71 -6.61 9.23 0.46
N VAL A 72 -5.51 8.87 -0.20
CA VAL A 72 -5.28 9.16 -1.62
C VAL A 72 -6.29 8.40 -2.45
N HIS A 73 -6.59 7.15 -2.13
CA HIS A 73 -7.60 6.35 -2.82
C HIS A 73 -8.97 7.01 -2.70
N ASP A 74 -9.45 7.28 -1.50
CA ASP A 74 -10.82 7.76 -1.32
C ASP A 74 -11.02 9.23 -1.70
N ARG A 75 -9.98 10.08 -1.55
CA ARG A 75 -10.08 11.52 -1.81
C ARG A 75 -9.50 11.97 -3.15
N LEU A 76 -8.64 11.15 -3.76
CA LEU A 76 -7.98 11.48 -5.02
C LEU A 76 -8.31 10.43 -6.08
N LEU A 77 -8.03 9.14 -5.87
CA LEU A 77 -8.16 8.14 -6.92
C LEU A 77 -9.63 7.80 -7.23
N ALA A 78 -10.49 7.61 -6.23
CA ALA A 78 -11.90 7.36 -6.40
C ALA A 78 -12.63 8.50 -7.13
N PRO A 79 -12.44 9.78 -6.75
CA PRO A 79 -13.03 10.89 -7.52
C PRO A 79 -12.38 11.09 -8.89
N LEU A 80 -11.08 10.81 -9.09
CA LEU A 80 -10.44 10.89 -10.40
C LEU A 80 -10.88 9.77 -11.35
N LEU A 81 -11.03 8.54 -10.84
CA LEU A 81 -11.59 7.40 -11.57
C LEU A 81 -13.08 7.62 -11.90
N ALA A 82 -13.82 8.32 -11.03
CA ALA A 82 -15.18 8.77 -11.31
C ALA A 82 -15.23 9.98 -12.26
N ALA A 83 -14.16 10.78 -12.32
CA ALA A 83 -14.09 12.00 -13.13
C ALA A 83 -13.91 11.72 -14.63
N ASP A 84 -13.58 10.51 -15.03
CA ASP A 84 -13.59 10.12 -16.45
C ASP A 84 -15.03 10.08 -17.03
N ARG A 85 -16.05 10.15 -16.17
CA ARG A 85 -17.47 10.20 -16.54
C ARG A 85 -18.13 11.51 -16.10
N PRO A 86 -19.22 11.96 -16.75
CA PRO A 86 -20.03 13.07 -16.25
C PRO A 86 -20.49 12.75 -14.81
N PRO A 87 -20.39 13.68 -13.83
CA PRO A 87 -20.49 15.14 -13.96
C PRO A 87 -19.18 15.95 -13.80
N ALA A 88 -17.99 15.36 -14.02
CA ALA A 88 -16.73 16.09 -13.78
C ALA A 88 -16.44 17.22 -14.80
N PRO A 89 -15.79 18.32 -14.36
CA PRO A 89 -15.49 19.47 -15.22
C PRO A 89 -14.65 19.10 -16.47
N PRO A 90 -14.98 19.61 -17.67
CA PRO A 90 -14.23 19.36 -18.89
C PRO A 90 -12.70 19.58 -18.84
N PRO A 91 -12.17 20.64 -18.19
CA PRO A 91 -10.71 20.84 -18.14
C PRO A 91 -10.00 19.78 -17.29
N LEU A 92 -10.66 19.25 -16.25
CA LEU A 92 -10.11 18.17 -15.42
C LEU A 92 -9.99 16.86 -16.22
N ARG A 93 -11.00 16.54 -17.04
CA ARG A 93 -10.97 15.36 -17.93
C ARG A 93 -9.92 15.44 -19.02
N ALA A 94 -9.64 16.64 -19.54
CA ALA A 94 -8.58 16.83 -20.51
C ALA A 94 -7.19 16.63 -19.87
N ALA A 95 -6.98 17.21 -18.69
CA ALA A 95 -5.72 17.05 -17.97
C ALA A 95 -5.45 15.58 -17.57
N LEU A 96 -6.48 14.85 -17.12
CA LEU A 96 -6.35 13.43 -16.79
C LEU A 96 -5.97 12.58 -17.99
N ARG A 97 -6.62 12.79 -19.15
CA ARG A 97 -6.27 12.07 -20.38
C ARG A 97 -4.82 12.29 -20.83
N VAL A 98 -4.28 13.49 -20.61
CA VAL A 98 -2.87 13.80 -20.92
C VAL A 98 -1.92 13.08 -19.96
N VAL A 99 -2.27 13.01 -18.67
CA VAL A 99 -1.48 12.25 -17.69
C VAL A 99 -1.50 10.77 -18.03
N ASP A 100 -2.67 10.19 -18.31
CA ASP A 100 -2.82 8.79 -18.69
C ASP A 100 -1.98 8.45 -19.92
N SER A 101 -2.09 9.23 -21.00
CA SER A 101 -1.31 8.98 -22.21
C SER A 101 0.19 9.08 -21.99
N THR A 102 0.64 10.00 -21.14
CA THR A 102 2.08 10.16 -20.83
C THR A 102 2.61 9.01 -19.97
N VAL A 103 1.78 8.51 -19.05
CA VAL A 103 2.13 7.37 -18.20
C VAL A 103 2.16 6.08 -19.02
N ASP A 104 1.18 5.87 -19.90
CA ASP A 104 1.14 4.74 -20.84
C ASP A 104 2.35 4.76 -21.77
N ASP A 105 2.67 5.91 -22.37
CA ASP A 105 3.89 6.08 -23.16
C ASP A 105 5.13 5.72 -22.35
N TYR A 106 5.24 6.20 -21.11
CA TYR A 106 6.39 5.87 -20.27
C TYR A 106 6.48 4.38 -19.93
N ILE A 107 5.36 3.72 -19.64
CA ILE A 107 5.28 2.28 -19.34
C ILE A 107 5.67 1.44 -20.56
N ASP A 108 5.19 1.82 -21.74
CA ASP A 108 5.51 1.18 -23.01
C ASP A 108 7.00 1.32 -23.35
N HIS A 109 7.56 2.51 -23.15
CA HIS A 109 9.00 2.76 -23.32
C HIS A 109 9.84 2.02 -22.27
N ALA A 110 9.34 1.86 -21.05
CA ALA A 110 10.02 1.14 -19.97
C ALA A 110 9.90 -0.40 -20.09
N ARG A 111 9.13 -0.93 -21.05
CA ARG A 111 8.84 -2.37 -21.24
C ARG A 111 8.30 -3.04 -19.97
N LEU A 112 7.59 -2.29 -19.14
CA LEU A 112 6.95 -2.83 -17.96
C LEU A 112 5.67 -3.56 -18.41
N LYS A 113 5.61 -4.88 -18.21
CA LYS A 113 4.37 -5.63 -18.49
C LYS A 113 3.25 -5.09 -17.61
N VAL A 114 2.17 -4.64 -18.24
CA VAL A 114 0.90 -4.38 -17.56
C VAL A 114 0.48 -5.67 -16.84
N ALA A 115 0.29 -5.57 -15.53
CA ALA A 115 -0.22 -6.69 -14.74
C ALA A 115 -1.69 -6.89 -15.14
N ALA A 116 -1.95 -7.99 -15.86
CA ALA A 116 -3.29 -8.44 -16.21
C ALA A 116 -4.07 -8.91 -14.97
#